data_AF-A0A151JMI6-F1
#
_entry.id   AF-A0A151JMI6-F1
#
_cell.length_a   1.000
_cell.length_b   1.000
_cell.length_c   1.000
_cell.angle_alpha   90.00
_cell.angle_beta   90.00
_cell.angle_gamma   90.00
#
_symmetry.space_group_name_H-M   'P 1'
#
loop_
_entity.id
_entity.type
_entity.pdbx_description
1 polymer ?
#
loop_
_entity_poly.entity_id
_entity_poly.type
_entity_poly.pdbx_seq_one_letter_code
_entity_poly.pdbx_strand_id
1 'polypeptide(L)' 'LMFRSKSWIAACRRNDLLSKTPTELYNYYRVCKLHFTRDIFLYYEQTRLQPHVIPSSILTSKFIL' A
#
# COMPACT_ATOMS: atom_id res chain seq x y z
N LEU A 1 -7.50 -2.29 10.29
CA LEU A 1 -7.28 -2.79 8.91
C LEU A 1 -8.07 -2.00 7.85
N MET A 2 -9.37 -1.76 8.05
CA MET A 2 -10.28 -1.19 7.03
C MET A 2 -9.94 0.24 6.54
N PHE A 3 -9.32 1.09 7.38
CA PHE A 3 -8.93 2.45 6.99
C PHE A 3 -7.66 2.50 6.14
N ARG A 4 -6.71 1.59 6.40
CA ARG A 4 -5.39 1.61 5.75
C ARG A 4 -5.47 1.20 4.28
N SER A 5 -6.22 0.14 3.97
CA SER A 5 -6.36 -0.36 2.60
C SER A 5 -7.03 0.67 1.68
N LYS A 6 -8.06 1.38 2.15
CA LYS A 6 -8.72 2.44 1.37
C LYS A 6 -7.79 3.63 1.09
N SER A 7 -7.04 4.09 2.09
CA SER A 7 -6.06 5.16 1.89
C SER A 7 -4.96 4.76 0.90
N TRP A 8 -4.52 3.50 0.95
CA TRP A 8 -3.52 2.97 0.01
C TRP A 8 -4.07 2.91 -1.43
N ILE A 9 -5.31 2.45 -1.60
CA ILE A 9 -5.98 2.44 -2.89
C ILE A 9 -6.06 3.84 -3.50
N ALA A 10 -6.46 4.84 -2.68
CA ALA A 10 -6.53 6.23 -3.10
C ALA A 10 -5.15 6.78 -3.50
N ALA A 11 -4.12 6.53 -2.69
CA ALA A 11 -2.74 6.95 -2.97
C ALA A 11 -2.19 6.33 -4.27
N CYS A 12 -2.54 5.07 -4.54
CA CYS A 12 -2.15 4.37 -5.77
C CYS A 12 -3.09 4.63 -6.97
N ARG A 13 -4.13 5.46 -6.81
CA ARG A 13 -5.14 5.79 -7.84
C ARG A 13 -5.83 4.57 -8.45
N ARG A 14 -6.03 3.50 -7.67
CA ARG A 14 -6.70 2.25 -8.09
C ARG A 14 -8.17 2.21 -7.71
N ASN A 15 -8.96 3.15 -8.23
CA ASN A 15 -10.38 3.27 -7.90
C ASN A 15 -11.18 1.98 -8.22
N ASP A 16 -10.69 1.14 -9.14
CA ASP A 16 -11.21 -0.19 -9.46
C ASP A 16 -11.23 -1.14 -8.26
N LEU A 17 -10.41 -0.90 -7.23
CA LEU A 17 -10.29 -1.74 -6.04
C LEU A 17 -11.15 -1.27 -4.86
N LEU A 18 -11.82 -0.11 -4.97
CA LEU A 18 -12.63 0.45 -3.88
C LEU A 18 -13.86 -0.41 -3.53
N SER A 19 -14.36 -1.20 -4.49
CA SER A 19 -15.48 -2.12 -4.29
C SER A 19 -15.08 -3.46 -3.68
N LYS A 20 -13.77 -3.74 -3.54
CA LYS A 20 -13.26 -5.02 -3.02
C LYS A 20 -13.35 -5.09 -1.50
N THR A 21 -13.65 -6.28 -0.99
CA THR A 21 -13.65 -6.56 0.44
C THR A 21 -12.23 -6.50 1.03
N PRO A 22 -12.08 -6.22 2.33
CA PRO A 22 -10.78 -6.28 2.98
C PRO A 22 -10.06 -7.63 2.82
N THR A 23 -10.81 -8.73 2.81
CA THR A 23 -10.27 -10.09 2.61
C THR A 23 -9.73 -10.28 1.19
N GLU A 24 -10.46 -9.85 0.15
CA GLU A 24 -9.96 -9.89 -1.23
C GLU A 24 -8.68 -9.05 -1.38
N LEU A 25 -8.68 -7.83 -0.81
CA LEU A 25 -7.51 -6.95 -0.83
C LEU A 25 -6.30 -7.60 -0.16
N TYR A 26 -6.50 -8.21 1.01
CA TYR A 26 -5.45 -8.89 1.76
C TYR A 26 -4.91 -10.15 1.06
N ASN A 27 -5.75 -10.90 0.36
CA ASN A 27 -5.32 -12.15 -0.26
C ASN A 27 -4.65 -11.93 -1.62
N TYR A 28 -5.15 -10.99 -2.43
CA TYR A 28 -4.81 -10.93 -3.85
C TYR A 28 -3.99 -9.70 -4.27
N TYR A 29 -3.81 -8.72 -3.39
CA TYR A 29 -3.15 -7.45 -3.75
C TYR A 29 -1.96 -7.16 -2.84
N ARG A 30 -0.84 -6.75 -3.44
CA ARG A 30 0.36 -6.30 -2.74
C ARG A 30 0.79 -4.94 -3.28
N VAL A 31 1.48 -4.17 -2.45
CA VAL A 31 2.11 -2.91 -2.85
C VAL A 31 3.61 -3.12 -2.73
N CYS A 32 4.32 -2.91 -3.84
CA CYS A 32 5.76 -3.11 -3.89
C CYS A 32 6.48 -2.12 -2.96
N LYS A 33 7.61 -2.51 -2.38
CA LYS A 33 8.42 -1.64 -1.50
C LYS A 33 8.85 -0.31 -2.13
N LEU A 34 8.87 -0.23 -3.46
CA LEU A 34 9.23 0.96 -4.24
C LEU A 34 8.24 2.11 -4.09
N HIS A 35 7.00 1.82 -3.65
CA HIS A 35 5.98 2.83 -3.37
C HIS A 35 6.09 3.43 -1.96
N PHE A 36 7.14 3.05 -1.23
CA PHE A 36 7.38 3.45 0.14
C PHE A 36 8.77 4.05 0.25
N THR A 37 8.89 5.18 0.95
CA THR A 37 10.18 5.76 1.30
C THR A 37 10.89 4.88 2.35
N ARG A 38 12.21 4.94 2.49
CA ARG A 38 12.94 3.99 3.36
C ARG A 38 12.68 4.20 4.86
N ASP A 39 12.35 5.43 5.23
CA ASP A 39 12.10 5.93 6.59
C ASP A 39 10.80 5.42 7.21
N ILE A 40 9.88 4.89 6.40
CA ILE A 40 8.56 4.40 6.87
C ILE A 40 8.52 2.90 7.21
N PHE A 41 9.65 2.21 7.05
CA PHE A 41 9.79 0.83 7.49
C PHE A 41 10.22 0.74 8.95
N LEU A 42 9.73 -0.27 9.64
CA LEU A 42 10.26 -0.70 10.93
C LEU A 42 11.52 -1.52 10.65
N TYR A 43 12.63 -1.13 11.27
CA TYR A 43 13.94 -1.81 11.22
C TYR A 43 14.75 -1.64 9.93
N TYR A 44 16.06 -1.90 10.05
CA TYR A 44 17.03 -1.78 8.96
C TYR A 44 16.72 -2.72 7.78
N GLU A 45 16.10 -3.87 8.05
CA GLU A 45 15.76 -4.91 7.06
C GLU A 45 14.60 -4.51 6.14
N GLN A 46 13.84 -3.47 6.49
CA GLN A 46 12.73 -2.94 5.69
C GLN A 46 11.66 -4.00 5.32
N THR A 47 11.43 -4.97 6.21
CA THR A 47 10.49 -6.07 5.99
C THR A 47 9.08 -5.76 6.50
N ARG A 48 8.93 -4.74 7.34
CA ARG A 48 7.65 -4.35 7.95
C ARG A 48 7.44 -2.85 7.82
N LEU A 49 6.22 -2.45 7.47
CA LEU A 49 5.84 -1.03 7.45
C LEU A 49 5.32 -0.61 8.82
N GLN A 50 5.55 0.64 9.20
CA GLN A 50 4.92 1.18 10.41
C GLN A 50 3.38 1.12 10.28
N PRO A 51 2.65 0.91 11.39
CA PRO A 51 1.21 0.68 11.37
C PRO A 51 0.39 1.84 10.78
N HIS A 52 0.88 3.08 10.92
CA HIS A 52 0.18 4.31 10.51
C HIS A 52 0.59 4.84 9.12
N VAL A 53 1.43 4.12 8.40
CA VAL A 53 2.00 4.59 7.13
C VAL A 53 1.02 4.46 5.97
N ILE A 54 0.93 5.53 5.21
CA ILE A 54 0.20 5.65 3.94
C ILE A 54 1.28 5.80 2.84
N PRO A 55 1.15 5.14 1.67
CA PRO A 55 2.05 5.38 0.54
C PRO A 55 2.05 6.86 0.22
N SER A 56 3.21 7.50 0.36
CA SER A 56 3.41 8.86 -0.14
C SER A 56 3.53 8.73 -1.66
N SER A 57 2.51 9.24 -2.33
CA SER A 57 2.33 9.13 -3.77
C SER A 57 3.51 9.70 -4.55
N ILE A 58 4.54 8.90 -4.84
CA ILE A 58 5.62 9.33 -5.73
C ILE A 58 5.97 8.20 -6.69
N LEU A 59 5.84 8.56 -7.97
CA LEU A 59 6.12 7.82 -9.19
C LEU A 59 5.00 6.89 -9.69
N THR A 60 4.38 7.39 -10.75
CA THR A 60 3.71 6.72 -11.87
C THR A 60 4.40 5.41 -12.29
N SER A 61 4.33 4.37 -11.47
CA SER A 61 4.71 3.02 -11.87
C SER A 61 3.48 2.14 -11.82
N LYS A 62 3.14 1.60 -13.00
CA LYS A 62 2.03 0.70 -13.32
C LYS A 62 2.00 -0.62 -12.53
N PHE A 63 2.85 -0.80 -11.53
CA PHE A 63 2.98 -2.06 -10.80
C PHE A 63 2.34 -1.96 -9.42
N ILE A 64 1.04 -2.27 -9.41
CA ILE A 64 0.43 -3.03 -8.31
C ILE A 64 0.38 -4.46 -8.84
N LEU A 65 1.45 -5.21 -8.55
CA LEU A 65 1.52 -6.66 -8.47
C LEU A 65 2.31 -6.99 -7.20
#